data_AF-A0A8J6VC13-F1
#
_entry.id   AF-A0A8J6VC13-F1
#
_cell.length_a   1.000
_cell.length_b   1.000
_cell.length_c   1.000
_cell.angle_alpha   90.00
_cell.angle_beta   90.00
_cell.angle_gamma   90.00
#
_symmetry.space_group_name_H-M   'P 1'
#
loop_
_entity.id
_entity.type
_entity.pdbx_description
1 polymer ?
#
loop_
_entity_poly.entity_id
_entity_poly.type
_entity_poly.pdbx_seq_one_letter_code
_entity_poly.pdbx_strand_id
1 'polypeptide(L)'
;MTKHTAIKILLVEDSLVSRKVVLKQLKKLGYEANVAANGQEALWMISQVNYELVLIDCQMPVLDGYETTKRIRHLEGAKRKIIAIAMTANGTTANRTKCLSVGMDDCLIKPVSEEELAAKLETWIEVILKNKQELAFQLPPIKDIPTAAIVTDESNANLLVDLNRLNDIALGDRVLQREILQAFVQDTQDNLVTVKTAIFANDFVTIAHKAHQIRGASANVGVKHLQFLAGQLELQAQQEMPEAASQLLHKIENYLQRIQSFLDKIIECENMDPETPLIISADKTVRMQVGSMARILIIDDDPSVRLVIKNSLQLMGHEVTVASDGEEGLMKAHSERPHLIICDWMMPVINGLEVCRQVKSDPELSLAFFILLTIRGDIKDRVEGLDTGADEYLPKPIDMSELRARVGAGLRLQRLTQELSETNQALRQVNQQLTARTELLESLSLTDQLTGVLNRRAMDQALPHMLRQVGNRDANTRYRYLCLFLLDVDHFKRINDTYGHTVGDCVLQAIAARLQSSSRPSSLLYRYGGEEFVCITLGLSMQAALEYGESLRGCVANAPFKISDDLVLSITISIGGAIASAVNLVDSKELLHQADQALYKAKNEGRNCLRIFSAWENIFELDHV
;
A
#
# COMPACT_ATOMS: atom_id res chain seq x y z
N MET A 1 50.57 11.61 -2.47
CA MET A 1 49.15 11.98 -2.22
C MET A 1 48.36 11.69 -3.49
N THR A 2 47.78 10.49 -3.62
CA THR A 2 46.80 10.11 -4.66
C THR A 2 46.43 8.64 -4.45
N LYS A 3 45.39 8.33 -3.66
CA LYS A 3 44.96 6.94 -3.42
C LYS A 3 43.45 6.65 -3.54
N HIS A 4 42.59 7.64 -3.80
CA HIS A 4 41.13 7.45 -3.71
C HIS A 4 40.30 7.74 -4.96
N THR A 5 40.92 7.87 -6.15
CA THR A 5 40.25 8.28 -7.39
C THR A 5 39.35 7.23 -8.07
N ALA A 6 39.05 6.09 -7.42
CA ALA A 6 38.34 4.97 -8.06
C ALA A 6 36.91 4.70 -7.51
N ILE A 7 36.36 5.58 -6.67
CA ILE A 7 35.04 5.40 -6.04
C ILE A 7 34.08 6.47 -6.57
N LYS A 8 32.96 6.04 -7.11
CA LYS A 8 31.89 6.90 -7.62
C LYS A 8 30.90 7.17 -6.50
N ILE A 9 30.87 8.43 -6.08
CA ILE A 9 29.99 8.93 -5.03
C ILE A 9 28.80 9.66 -5.68
N LEU A 10 27.60 9.41 -5.17
CA LEU A 10 26.39 10.17 -5.51
C LEU A 10 25.93 10.97 -4.29
N LEU A 11 25.70 12.27 -4.46
CA LEU A 11 25.10 13.15 -3.46
C LEU A 11 23.65 13.44 -3.86
N VAL A 12 22.72 13.12 -2.98
CA VAL A 12 21.27 13.33 -3.17
C VAL A 12 20.80 14.36 -2.15
N GLU A 13 20.55 15.58 -2.61
CA GLU A 13 20.26 16.74 -1.75
C GLU A 13 19.48 17.81 -2.54
N ASP A 14 18.31 18.20 -2.04
CA ASP A 14 17.41 19.17 -2.67
C ASP A 14 17.83 20.62 -2.39
N SER A 15 18.44 20.89 -1.24
CA SER A 15 18.92 22.22 -0.88
C SER A 15 20.21 22.58 -1.63
N LEU A 16 20.12 23.58 -2.52
CA LEU A 16 21.27 24.11 -3.28
C LEU A 16 22.44 24.55 -2.39
N VAL A 17 22.16 25.04 -1.18
CA VAL A 17 23.16 25.50 -0.21
C VAL A 17 23.84 24.30 0.44
N SER A 18 23.06 23.35 0.99
CA SER A 18 23.58 22.11 1.60
C SER A 18 24.44 21.34 0.59
N ARG A 19 23.95 21.22 -0.65
CA ARG A 19 24.66 20.59 -1.76
C ARG A 19 26.03 21.22 -2.01
N LYS A 20 26.10 22.56 -2.08
CA LYS A 20 27.38 23.27 -2.31
C LYS A 20 28.37 23.05 -1.16
N VAL A 21 27.88 22.96 0.07
CA VAL A 21 28.73 22.71 1.25
C VAL A 21 29.33 21.31 1.19
N VAL A 22 28.51 20.28 1.01
CA VAL A 22 28.97 18.89 0.97
C VAL A 22 29.90 18.65 -0.22
N LEU A 23 29.59 19.19 -1.41
CA LEU A 23 30.48 19.09 -2.57
C LEU A 23 31.85 19.75 -2.33
N LYS A 24 31.88 20.90 -1.64
CA LYS A 24 33.15 21.59 -1.32
C LYS A 24 33.98 20.77 -0.33
N GLN A 25 33.33 20.14 0.66
CA GLN A 25 34.00 19.27 1.63
C GLN A 25 34.54 18.02 0.95
N LEU A 26 33.74 17.32 0.13
CA LEU A 26 34.19 16.16 -0.66
C LEU A 26 35.39 16.51 -1.55
N LYS A 27 35.33 17.66 -2.24
CA LYS A 27 36.43 18.11 -3.10
C LYS A 27 37.72 18.39 -2.31
N LYS A 28 37.61 18.94 -1.09
CA LYS A 28 38.76 19.17 -0.20
C LYS A 28 39.37 17.86 0.30
N LEU A 29 38.53 16.84 0.52
CA LEU A 29 38.95 15.47 0.86
C LEU A 29 39.45 14.66 -0.36
N GLY A 30 39.42 15.24 -1.56
CA GLY A 30 39.94 14.62 -2.79
C GLY A 30 38.94 13.71 -3.51
N TYR A 31 37.64 13.82 -3.21
CA TYR A 31 36.57 13.08 -3.87
C TYR A 31 35.74 13.95 -4.81
N GLU A 32 35.23 13.32 -5.87
CA GLU A 32 34.21 13.90 -6.74
C GLU A 32 32.90 13.14 -6.57
N ALA A 33 31.78 13.88 -6.64
CA ALA A 33 30.45 13.29 -6.53
C ALA A 33 29.53 13.82 -7.62
N ASN A 34 28.72 12.93 -8.19
CA ASN A 34 27.57 13.31 -8.99
C ASN A 34 26.42 13.76 -8.08
N VAL A 35 25.46 14.49 -8.63
CA VAL A 35 24.43 15.19 -7.84
C VAL A 35 23.05 14.81 -8.35
N ALA A 36 22.15 14.48 -7.42
CA ALA A 36 20.72 14.42 -7.63
C ALA A 36 20.01 15.46 -6.75
N ALA A 37 18.97 16.10 -7.26
CA ALA A 37 18.15 17.04 -6.50
C ALA A 37 16.99 16.38 -5.75
N ASN A 38 16.67 15.11 -6.02
CA ASN A 38 15.64 14.33 -5.33
C ASN A 38 15.86 12.82 -5.50
N GLY A 39 15.08 12.02 -4.77
CA GLY A 39 15.17 10.56 -4.81
C GLY A 39 14.88 9.92 -6.17
N GLN A 40 13.98 10.49 -6.97
CA GLN A 40 13.64 9.93 -8.29
C GLN A 40 14.80 10.09 -9.29
N GLU A 41 15.44 11.26 -9.28
CA GLU A 41 16.64 11.54 -10.08
C GLU A 41 17.82 10.65 -9.63
N ALA A 42 17.94 10.41 -8.32
CA ALA A 42 18.93 9.49 -7.77
C ALA A 42 18.76 8.06 -8.27
N LEU A 43 17.54 7.52 -8.25
CA LEU A 43 17.24 6.18 -8.78
C LEU A 43 17.52 6.08 -10.28
N TRP A 44 17.15 7.11 -11.05
CA TRP A 44 17.49 7.17 -12.46
C TRP A 44 19.01 7.14 -12.68
N MET A 45 19.79 7.96 -11.97
CA MET A 45 21.25 7.93 -12.11
C MET A 45 21.89 6.62 -11.65
N ILE A 46 21.39 5.99 -10.58
CA ILE A 46 21.87 4.68 -10.10
C ILE A 46 21.63 3.57 -11.13
N SER A 47 20.56 3.69 -11.93
CA SER A 47 20.31 2.76 -13.05
C SER A 47 21.33 2.90 -14.19
N GLN A 48 21.92 4.09 -14.36
CA GLN A 48 22.86 4.40 -15.44
C GLN A 48 24.33 4.23 -15.03
N VAL A 49 24.64 4.48 -13.76
CA VAL A 49 26.01 4.51 -13.24
C VAL A 49 26.15 3.63 -12.01
N ASN A 50 27.23 2.85 -11.97
CA ASN A 50 27.61 2.02 -10.84
C ASN A 50 28.24 2.86 -9.72
N TYR A 51 27.40 3.55 -8.94
CA TYR A 51 27.84 4.18 -7.69
C TYR A 51 28.13 3.14 -6.62
N GLU A 52 29.21 3.33 -5.88
CA GLU A 52 29.56 2.50 -4.72
C GLU A 52 29.13 3.13 -3.39
N LEU A 53 28.94 4.45 -3.37
CA LEU A 53 28.52 5.18 -2.17
C LEU A 53 27.52 6.28 -2.53
N VAL A 54 26.46 6.39 -1.74
CA VAL A 54 25.43 7.43 -1.86
C VAL A 54 25.31 8.17 -0.52
N LEU A 55 25.50 9.49 -0.57
CA LEU A 55 25.13 10.39 0.52
C LEU A 55 23.72 10.91 0.25
N ILE A 56 22.77 10.65 1.14
CA ILE A 56 21.35 10.92 0.87
C ILE A 56 20.68 11.72 1.98
N ASP A 57 20.09 12.86 1.65
CA ASP A 57 19.24 13.58 2.59
C ASP A 57 17.98 12.78 2.91
N CYS A 58 17.62 12.73 4.20
CA CYS A 58 16.42 12.04 4.66
C CYS A 58 15.14 12.74 4.21
N GLN A 59 15.13 14.08 4.16
CA GLN A 59 13.94 14.87 3.88
C GLN A 59 14.12 15.64 2.57
N MET A 60 13.46 15.18 1.50
CA MET A 60 13.49 15.83 0.19
C MET A 60 12.12 15.73 -0.49
N PRO A 61 11.74 16.70 -1.35
CA PRO A 61 10.50 16.66 -2.12
C PRO A 61 10.55 15.56 -3.19
N VAL A 62 9.37 15.23 -3.75
CA VAL A 62 9.13 14.20 -4.78
C VAL A 62 9.32 12.77 -4.24
N LEU A 63 10.52 12.45 -3.79
CA LEU A 63 10.85 11.17 -3.17
C LEU A 63 11.91 11.38 -2.08
N ASP A 64 11.55 11.05 -0.84
CA ASP A 64 12.40 11.25 0.32
C ASP A 64 13.55 10.22 0.42
N GLY A 65 14.53 10.47 1.29
CA GLY A 65 15.71 9.61 1.39
C GLY A 65 15.42 8.20 1.91
N TYR A 66 14.35 8.04 2.70
CA TYR A 66 13.95 6.76 3.25
C TYR A 66 13.39 5.85 2.16
N GLU A 67 12.38 6.32 1.44
CA GLU A 67 11.78 5.59 0.31
C GLU A 67 12.78 5.39 -0.83
N THR A 68 13.64 6.38 -1.09
CA THR A 68 14.75 6.22 -2.05
C THR A 68 15.64 5.06 -1.65
N THR A 69 16.03 4.97 -0.38
CA THR A 69 16.92 3.90 0.10
C THR A 69 16.25 2.53 0.02
N LYS A 70 14.96 2.41 0.37
CA LYS A 70 14.22 1.14 0.17
C LYS A 70 14.30 0.70 -1.29
N ARG A 71 14.07 1.61 -2.23
CA ARG A 71 14.12 1.32 -3.66
C ARG A 71 15.53 0.98 -4.13
N ILE A 72 16.57 1.65 -3.61
CA ILE A 72 17.97 1.25 -3.85
C ILE A 72 18.18 -0.19 -3.38
N ARG A 73 17.75 -0.56 -2.16
CA ARG A 73 17.88 -1.94 -1.65
C ARG A 73 17.11 -2.97 -2.46
N HIS A 74 15.95 -2.61 -3.02
CA HIS A 74 15.23 -3.49 -3.95
C HIS A 74 15.93 -3.66 -5.30
N LEU A 75 16.68 -2.65 -5.76
CA LEU A 75 17.45 -2.70 -7.01
C LEU A 75 18.81 -3.39 -6.84
N GLU A 76 19.30 -3.55 -5.61
CA GLU A 76 20.57 -4.19 -5.31
C GLU A 76 20.47 -5.72 -5.38
N GLY A 77 21.22 -6.32 -6.32
CA GLY A 77 21.41 -7.77 -6.39
C GLY A 77 22.58 -8.27 -5.52
N ALA A 78 22.77 -9.59 -5.47
CA ALA A 78 23.78 -10.27 -4.62
C ALA A 78 25.26 -9.86 -4.86
N LYS A 79 25.56 -9.10 -5.92
CA LYS A 79 26.92 -8.67 -6.31
C LYS A 79 27.14 -7.16 -6.29
N ARG A 80 26.13 -6.36 -5.95
CA ARG A 80 26.22 -4.90 -5.98
C ARG A 80 25.48 -4.31 -4.79
N LYS A 81 26.22 -4.08 -3.70
CA LYS A 81 25.75 -3.31 -2.55
C LYS A 81 26.32 -1.90 -2.62
N ILE A 82 25.46 -0.89 -2.67
CA ILE A 82 25.82 0.52 -2.63
C ILE A 82 25.81 0.94 -1.17
N ILE A 83 26.85 1.59 -0.67
CA ILE A 83 26.84 2.09 0.71
C ILE A 83 25.97 3.35 0.78
N ALA A 84 24.89 3.32 1.56
CA ALA A 84 23.97 4.45 1.70
C ALA A 84 24.14 5.12 3.07
N ILE A 85 24.65 6.35 3.08
CA ILE A 85 24.86 7.16 4.28
C ILE A 85 23.80 8.26 4.33
N ALA A 86 22.95 8.21 5.35
CA ALA A 86 21.90 9.18 5.59
C ALA A 86 22.48 10.54 6.00
N MET A 87 21.93 11.64 5.52
CA MET A 87 22.16 12.98 6.07
C MET A 87 20.86 13.41 6.75
N THR A 88 20.90 13.63 8.07
CA THR A 88 19.70 13.92 8.87
C THR A 88 19.86 15.20 9.67
N ALA A 89 18.77 15.97 9.81
CA ALA A 89 18.76 17.21 10.58
C ALA A 89 18.85 16.99 12.11
N ASN A 90 18.65 15.76 12.61
CA ASN A 90 18.59 15.51 14.05
C ASN A 90 19.19 14.14 14.43
N GLY A 91 20.24 14.14 15.26
CA GLY A 91 21.05 12.98 15.63
C GLY A 91 20.54 12.14 16.79
N THR A 92 19.24 12.22 17.13
CA THR A 92 18.66 11.42 18.20
C THR A 92 18.76 9.93 17.89
N THR A 93 18.90 9.10 18.93
CA THR A 93 18.95 7.63 18.82
C THR A 93 17.75 7.08 18.05
N ALA A 94 16.56 7.68 18.21
CA ALA A 94 15.35 7.31 17.48
C ALA A 94 15.47 7.51 15.95
N ASN A 95 16.04 8.65 15.50
CA ASN A 95 16.23 8.91 14.07
C ASN A 95 17.33 8.04 13.46
N ARG A 96 18.38 7.74 14.23
CA ARG A 96 19.44 6.81 13.80
C ARG A 96 18.88 5.40 13.60
N THR A 97 18.09 4.91 14.56
CA THR A 97 17.40 3.61 14.43
C THR A 97 16.46 3.60 13.23
N LYS A 98 15.76 4.71 12.97
CA LYS A 98 14.90 4.85 11.79
C LYS A 98 15.67 4.74 10.47
N CYS A 99 16.83 5.40 10.35
CA CYS A 99 17.67 5.31 9.15
C CYS A 99 18.16 3.87 8.91
N LEU A 100 18.65 3.20 9.95
CA LEU A 100 19.12 1.82 9.88
C LEU A 100 17.99 0.82 9.55
N SER A 101 16.79 1.03 10.11
CA SER A 101 15.62 0.17 9.87
C SER A 101 15.14 0.18 8.42
N VAL A 102 15.48 1.24 7.67
CA VAL A 102 15.15 1.42 6.26
C VAL A 102 16.25 0.86 5.35
N GLY A 103 17.34 0.36 5.94
CA GLY A 103 18.46 -0.24 5.23
C GLY A 103 19.58 0.73 4.88
N MET A 104 19.63 1.94 5.46
CA MET A 104 20.81 2.80 5.36
C MET A 104 21.96 2.19 6.17
N ASP A 105 23.20 2.30 5.69
CA ASP A 105 24.37 1.71 6.34
C ASP A 105 24.93 2.59 7.47
N ASP A 106 24.74 3.90 7.38
CA ASP A 106 25.19 4.86 8.40
C ASP A 106 24.44 6.20 8.32
N CYS A 107 24.74 7.12 9.24
CA CYS A 107 24.17 8.47 9.25
C CYS A 107 25.20 9.57 9.58
N LEU A 108 24.96 10.75 9.02
CA LEU A 108 25.64 12.03 9.25
C LEU A 108 24.62 13.06 9.73
N ILE A 109 24.99 13.86 10.73
CA ILE A 109 24.12 14.92 11.27
C ILE A 109 24.40 16.22 10.52
N LYS A 110 23.33 16.92 10.11
CA LYS A 110 23.43 18.25 9.51
C LYS A 110 23.56 19.32 10.62
N PRO A 111 24.42 20.34 10.46
CA PRO A 111 25.28 20.60 9.29
C PRO A 111 26.46 19.63 9.23
N VAL A 112 26.70 19.06 8.04
CA VAL A 112 27.75 18.05 7.82
C VAL A 112 29.11 18.68 8.11
N SER A 113 29.84 18.10 9.08
CA SER A 113 31.20 18.53 9.41
C SER A 113 32.23 17.80 8.56
N GLU A 114 33.35 18.48 8.25
CA GLU A 114 34.42 17.89 7.42
C GLU A 114 35.07 16.68 8.12
N GLU A 115 35.28 16.76 9.43
CA GLU A 115 35.89 15.67 10.23
C GLU A 115 34.99 14.42 10.28
N GLU A 116 33.68 14.61 10.50
CA GLU A 116 32.74 13.49 10.56
C GLU A 116 32.54 12.84 9.18
N LEU A 117 32.46 13.67 8.12
CA LEU A 117 32.39 13.17 6.75
C LEU A 117 33.65 12.38 6.37
N ALA A 118 34.84 12.87 6.73
CA ALA A 118 36.10 12.17 6.47
C ALA A 118 36.16 10.81 7.17
N ALA A 119 35.85 10.75 8.47
CA ALA A 119 35.88 9.51 9.25
C ALA A 119 34.92 8.44 8.69
N LYS A 120 33.71 8.85 8.28
CA LYS A 120 32.72 7.95 7.67
C LYS A 120 33.16 7.46 6.30
N LEU A 121 33.70 8.35 5.46
CA LEU A 121 34.19 7.96 4.14
C LEU A 121 35.36 6.98 4.25
N GLU A 122 36.35 7.22 5.11
CA GLU A 122 37.48 6.30 5.31
C GLU A 122 37.00 4.89 5.71
N THR A 123 36.11 4.80 6.70
CA THR A 123 35.57 3.53 7.20
C THR A 123 34.88 2.74 6.08
N TRP A 124 33.98 3.38 5.34
CA TRP A 124 33.16 2.68 4.34
C TRP A 124 33.91 2.41 3.03
N ILE A 125 34.87 3.26 2.67
CA ILE A 125 35.73 3.07 1.50
C ILE A 125 36.63 1.86 1.68
N GLU A 126 37.19 1.63 2.87
CA GLU A 126 37.96 0.42 3.15
C GLU A 126 37.12 -0.86 2.98
N VAL A 127 35.87 -0.84 3.46
CA VAL A 127 34.93 -1.95 3.29
C VAL A 127 34.63 -2.20 1.81
N ILE A 128 34.38 -1.14 1.02
CA ILE A 128 34.14 -1.24 -0.42
C ILE A 128 35.35 -1.84 -1.14
N LEU A 129 36.58 -1.43 -0.79
CA LEU A 129 37.81 -1.91 -1.43
C LEU A 129 38.11 -3.38 -1.08
N LYS A 130 37.89 -3.80 0.17
CA LYS A 130 38.01 -5.22 0.58
C LYS A 130 37.04 -6.12 -0.18
N ASN A 131 35.77 -5.71 -0.26
CA ASN A 131 34.74 -6.46 -0.98
C ASN A 131 35.05 -6.57 -2.49
N LYS A 132 35.64 -5.52 -3.10
CA LYS A 132 36.09 -5.56 -4.50
C LYS A 132 37.30 -6.49 -4.71
N GLN A 133 38.21 -6.59 -3.74
CA GLN A 133 39.36 -7.50 -3.81
C GLN A 133 38.95 -8.97 -3.65
N GLU A 134 38.00 -9.28 -2.76
CA GLU A 134 37.46 -10.63 -2.58
C GLU A 134 36.65 -11.11 -3.80
N LEU A 135 35.91 -10.22 -4.47
CA LEU A 135 35.20 -10.54 -5.72
C LEU A 135 36.11 -10.84 -6.92
N ALA A 136 37.36 -10.36 -6.91
CA ALA A 136 38.31 -10.52 -8.02
C ALA A 136 39.05 -11.86 -8.00
N PHE A 137 38.93 -12.67 -6.94
CA PHE A 137 39.80 -13.84 -6.69
C PHE A 137 39.14 -15.22 -6.89
N GLN A 138 38.00 -15.34 -7.58
CA GLN A 138 37.30 -16.63 -7.75
C GLN A 138 37.39 -17.22 -9.18
N LEU A 139 38.38 -18.11 -9.37
CA LEU A 139 38.52 -19.35 -10.22
C LEU A 139 39.89 -19.45 -10.99
N PRO A 140 40.51 -20.66 -11.11
CA PRO A 140 41.73 -21.03 -10.37
C PRO A 140 43.00 -21.26 -11.24
N PRO A 141 44.16 -21.59 -10.62
CA PRO A 141 44.67 -22.95 -10.80
C PRO A 141 45.10 -23.64 -9.50
N ILE A 142 45.00 -24.97 -9.51
CA ILE A 142 45.52 -25.90 -8.50
C ILE A 142 47.05 -25.74 -8.39
N LYS A 143 47.58 -25.52 -7.17
CA LYS A 143 48.87 -26.02 -6.70
C LYS A 143 49.08 -25.79 -5.20
N ASP A 144 49.58 -26.85 -4.57
CA ASP A 144 50.28 -26.94 -3.28
C ASP A 144 49.48 -26.66 -2.00
N ILE A 145 49.06 -27.77 -1.38
CA ILE A 145 48.70 -27.86 0.04
C ILE A 145 50.00 -27.69 0.85
N PRO A 146 50.12 -26.70 1.76
CA PRO A 146 51.12 -26.76 2.80
C PRO A 146 50.65 -27.76 3.86
N THR A 147 51.26 -28.93 3.82
CA THR A 147 51.32 -29.86 4.95
C THR A 147 52.14 -29.19 6.05
N ALA A 148 51.52 -28.81 7.17
CA ALA A 148 52.08 -28.79 8.53
C ALA A 148 51.29 -27.84 9.45
N ALA A 149 50.40 -28.41 10.26
CA ALA A 149 50.28 -28.12 11.69
C ALA A 149 49.19 -29.01 12.29
N ILE A 150 49.51 -30.29 12.41
CA ILE A 150 48.99 -31.08 13.54
C ILE A 150 49.67 -30.48 14.76
N VAL A 151 48.95 -29.62 15.49
CA VAL A 151 49.23 -29.40 16.90
C VAL A 151 48.30 -30.36 17.63
N THR A 152 48.92 -31.41 18.13
CA THR A 152 48.41 -32.27 19.19
C THR A 152 48.05 -31.40 20.37
N ASP A 153 46.76 -31.20 20.62
CA ASP A 153 46.28 -30.75 21.91
C ASP A 153 45.03 -31.56 22.27
N GLU A 154 45.26 -32.67 22.98
CA GLU A 154 44.23 -33.55 23.55
C GLU A 154 43.42 -32.87 24.68
N SER A 155 43.51 -31.55 24.83
CA SER A 155 42.85 -30.78 25.89
C SER A 155 41.59 -30.03 25.46
N ASN A 156 41.21 -30.04 24.17
CA ASN A 156 40.01 -29.34 23.69
C ASN A 156 38.78 -30.26 23.51
N ALA A 157 38.51 -31.08 24.52
CA ALA A 157 37.37 -32.00 24.58
C ALA A 157 35.99 -31.32 24.75
N ASN A 158 35.86 -30.01 24.52
CA ASN A 158 34.74 -29.22 25.07
C ASN A 158 33.79 -28.53 24.08
N LEU A 159 33.71 -28.94 22.81
CA LEU A 159 32.65 -28.46 21.91
C LEU A 159 32.08 -29.59 21.04
N LEU A 160 31.48 -30.59 21.69
CA LEU A 160 30.63 -31.57 21.00
C LEU A 160 29.32 -30.93 20.51
N VAL A 161 28.80 -29.97 21.27
CA VAL A 161 27.54 -29.22 21.03
C VAL A 161 27.79 -27.75 21.36
N ASP A 162 27.29 -26.83 20.53
CA ASP A 162 27.31 -25.39 20.84
C ASP A 162 26.30 -25.07 21.95
N LEU A 163 26.76 -25.11 23.21
CA LEU A 163 25.92 -24.92 24.39
C LEU A 163 25.27 -23.54 24.45
N ASN A 164 25.91 -22.50 23.90
CA ASN A 164 25.32 -21.16 23.84
C ASN A 164 24.11 -21.15 22.91
N ARG A 165 24.24 -21.78 21.74
CA ARG A 165 23.12 -21.92 20.80
C ARG A 165 22.00 -22.78 21.37
N LEU A 166 22.32 -23.89 22.02
CA LEU A 166 21.32 -24.74 22.68
C LEU A 166 20.59 -23.98 23.81
N ASN A 167 21.33 -23.16 24.56
CA ASN A 167 20.78 -22.29 25.61
C ASN A 167 19.87 -21.19 25.04
N ASP A 168 20.22 -20.61 23.89
CA ASP A 168 19.40 -19.61 23.18
C ASP A 168 18.10 -20.22 22.62
N ILE A 169 18.15 -21.46 22.15
CA ILE A 169 16.98 -22.19 21.62
C ILE A 169 16.02 -22.56 22.76
N ALA A 170 16.57 -23.01 23.89
CA ALA A 170 15.78 -23.44 25.05
C ALA A 170 15.47 -22.30 26.04
N LEU A 171 15.86 -21.05 25.74
CA LEU A 171 15.67 -19.87 26.60
C LEU A 171 16.13 -20.07 28.06
N GLY A 172 17.21 -20.84 28.25
CA GLY A 172 17.76 -21.14 29.57
C GLY A 172 17.14 -22.33 30.31
N ASP A 173 16.12 -23.01 29.77
CA ASP A 173 15.48 -24.17 30.41
C ASP A 173 16.31 -25.46 30.18
N ARG A 174 16.88 -26.00 31.26
CA ARG A 174 17.72 -27.21 31.22
C ARG A 174 16.95 -28.50 30.91
N VAL A 175 15.66 -28.58 31.25
CA VAL A 175 14.83 -29.76 30.94
C VAL A 175 14.56 -29.80 29.44
N LEU A 176 14.21 -28.65 28.86
CA LEU A 176 13.98 -28.51 27.43
C LEU A 176 15.25 -28.74 26.59
N GLN A 177 16.42 -28.30 27.07
CA GLN A 177 17.71 -28.61 26.43
C GLN A 177 17.92 -30.12 26.28
N ARG A 178 17.54 -30.90 27.30
CA ARG A 178 17.64 -32.36 27.29
C ARG A 178 16.66 -32.98 26.30
N GLU A 179 15.39 -32.56 26.32
CA GLU A 179 14.36 -33.07 25.41
C GLU A 179 14.73 -32.86 23.95
N ILE A 180 15.22 -31.66 23.59
CA ILE A 180 15.67 -31.33 22.23
C ILE A 180 16.84 -32.21 21.81
N LEU A 181 17.84 -32.39 22.69
CA LEU A 181 19.03 -33.17 22.37
C LEU A 181 18.73 -34.68 22.31
N GLN A 182 17.81 -35.18 23.15
CA GLN A 182 17.32 -36.57 23.11
C GLN A 182 16.53 -36.84 21.82
N ALA A 183 15.58 -35.97 21.47
CA ALA A 183 14.81 -36.08 20.24
C ALA A 183 15.72 -36.06 19.00
N PHE A 184 16.72 -35.18 18.99
CA PHE A 184 17.72 -35.11 17.92
C PHE A 184 18.54 -36.40 17.77
N VAL A 185 19.01 -36.97 18.89
CA VAL A 185 19.79 -38.22 18.87
C VAL A 185 18.92 -39.38 18.35
N GLN A 186 17.67 -39.47 18.79
CA GLN A 186 16.74 -40.50 18.34
C GLN A 186 16.45 -40.40 16.83
N ASP A 187 16.07 -39.22 16.35
CA ASP A 187 15.78 -38.98 14.93
C ASP A 187 17.00 -39.26 14.04
N THR A 188 18.19 -38.84 14.48
CA THR A 188 19.42 -39.09 13.73
C THR A 188 19.74 -40.59 13.68
N GLN A 189 19.50 -41.36 14.75
CA GLN A 189 19.68 -42.81 14.73
C GLN A 189 18.76 -43.50 13.73
N ASP A 190 17.48 -43.12 13.69
CA ASP A 190 16.50 -43.69 12.75
C ASP A 190 16.87 -43.37 11.29
N ASN A 191 17.35 -42.15 11.04
CA ASN A 191 17.87 -41.75 9.73
C ASN A 191 19.13 -42.53 9.34
N LEU A 192 20.04 -42.82 10.28
CA LEU A 192 21.27 -43.61 10.01
C LEU A 192 20.96 -45.07 9.68
N VAL A 193 19.96 -45.68 10.31
CA VAL A 193 19.49 -47.03 9.94
C VAL A 193 19.03 -47.05 8.48
N THR A 194 18.26 -46.04 8.07
CA THR A 194 17.77 -45.89 6.69
C THR A 194 18.92 -45.70 5.70
N VAL A 195 19.90 -44.86 6.04
CA VAL A 195 21.11 -44.66 5.23
C VAL A 195 21.89 -45.97 5.08
N LYS A 196 22.03 -46.75 6.15
CA LYS A 196 22.74 -48.03 6.13
C LYS A 196 22.07 -49.02 5.19
N THR A 197 20.74 -49.13 5.23
CA THR A 197 19.99 -49.97 4.28
C THR A 197 20.13 -49.49 2.84
N ALA A 198 20.14 -48.16 2.62
CA ALA A 198 20.29 -47.57 1.29
C ALA A 198 21.70 -47.78 0.71
N ILE A 199 22.76 -47.78 1.53
CA ILE A 199 24.13 -48.12 1.10
C ILE A 199 24.21 -49.57 0.61
N PHE A 200 23.58 -50.53 1.29
CA PHE A 200 23.54 -51.92 0.82
C PHE A 200 22.75 -52.09 -0.48
N ALA A 201 21.74 -51.24 -0.72
CA ALA A 201 20.91 -51.25 -1.91
C ALA A 201 21.45 -50.39 -3.06
N ASN A 202 22.57 -49.67 -2.88
CA ASN A 202 23.08 -48.63 -3.79
C ASN A 202 22.03 -47.55 -4.15
N ASP A 203 21.14 -47.20 -3.22
CA ASP A 203 20.14 -46.14 -3.39
C ASP A 203 20.71 -44.78 -2.97
N PHE A 204 21.48 -44.16 -3.88
CA PHE A 204 22.16 -42.89 -3.64
C PHE A 204 21.21 -41.70 -3.41
N VAL A 205 19.98 -41.77 -3.93
CA VAL A 205 18.97 -40.72 -3.75
C VAL A 205 18.50 -40.70 -2.30
N THR A 206 18.17 -41.87 -1.75
CA THR A 206 17.78 -42.00 -0.34
C THR A 206 18.93 -41.64 0.60
N ILE A 207 20.18 -42.00 0.27
CA ILE A 207 21.36 -41.59 1.06
C ILE A 207 21.50 -40.06 1.08
N ALA A 208 21.43 -39.41 -0.08
CA ALA A 208 21.56 -37.95 -0.17
C ALA A 208 20.44 -37.23 0.59
N HIS A 209 19.20 -37.69 0.44
CA HIS A 209 18.04 -37.10 1.13
C HIS A 209 18.16 -37.24 2.65
N LYS A 210 18.51 -38.43 3.16
CA LYS A 210 18.70 -38.65 4.60
C LYS A 210 19.92 -37.94 5.16
N ALA A 211 21.01 -37.85 4.41
CA ALA A 211 22.18 -37.05 4.79
C ALA A 211 21.84 -35.54 4.86
N HIS A 212 21.00 -35.04 3.96
CA HIS A 212 20.48 -33.67 3.98
C HIS A 212 19.65 -33.39 5.25
N GLN A 213 18.75 -34.31 5.62
CA GLN A 213 17.95 -34.22 6.85
C GLN A 213 18.85 -34.17 8.10
N ILE A 214 19.82 -35.09 8.22
CA ILE A 214 20.78 -35.11 9.35
C ILE A 214 21.59 -33.81 9.41
N ARG A 215 21.99 -33.28 8.26
CA ARG A 215 22.73 -32.01 8.16
C ARG A 215 21.89 -30.83 8.67
N GLY A 216 20.61 -30.76 8.30
CA GLY A 216 19.67 -29.74 8.76
C GLY A 216 19.41 -29.80 10.26
N ALA A 217 19.08 -30.99 10.79
CA ALA A 217 18.85 -31.20 12.20
C ALA A 217 20.09 -30.86 13.07
N SER A 218 21.28 -31.28 12.62
CA SER A 218 22.56 -30.99 13.29
C SER A 218 22.86 -29.49 13.34
N ALA A 219 22.54 -28.75 12.27
CA ALA A 219 22.71 -27.30 12.22
C ALA A 219 21.78 -26.58 13.20
N ASN A 220 20.52 -27.02 13.29
CA ASN A 220 19.51 -26.42 14.17
C ASN A 220 19.91 -26.56 15.64
N VAL A 221 20.33 -27.76 16.06
CA VAL A 221 20.72 -28.06 17.46
C VAL A 221 22.13 -27.55 17.80
N GLY A 222 22.92 -27.11 16.81
CA GLY A 222 24.25 -26.54 17.03
C GLY A 222 25.39 -27.56 17.07
N VAL A 223 25.21 -28.73 16.46
CA VAL A 223 26.19 -29.82 16.38
C VAL A 223 27.04 -29.67 15.10
N LYS A 224 27.95 -28.69 15.10
CA LYS A 224 28.70 -28.24 13.91
C LYS A 224 29.52 -29.34 13.22
N HIS A 225 30.15 -30.22 13.99
CA HIS A 225 30.97 -31.29 13.41
C HIS A 225 30.12 -32.37 12.72
N LEU A 226 28.95 -32.69 13.29
CA LEU A 226 28.01 -33.65 12.69
C LEU A 226 27.36 -33.08 11.43
N GLN A 227 27.03 -31.79 11.43
CA GLN A 227 26.59 -31.06 10.24
C GLN A 227 27.62 -31.17 9.10
N PHE A 228 28.91 -31.02 9.40
CA PHE A 228 29.99 -31.13 8.41
C PHE A 228 30.09 -32.55 7.84
N LEU A 229 30.07 -33.58 8.70
CA LEU A 229 30.14 -34.98 8.27
C LEU A 229 28.92 -35.38 7.41
N ALA A 230 27.73 -34.93 7.78
CA ALA A 230 26.50 -35.16 7.02
C ALA A 230 26.54 -34.48 5.64
N GLY A 231 27.10 -33.27 5.54
CA GLY A 231 27.32 -32.59 4.26
C GLY A 231 28.34 -33.30 3.36
N GLN A 232 29.38 -33.92 3.93
CA GLN A 232 30.28 -34.77 3.16
C GLN A 232 29.59 -36.05 2.67
N LEU A 233 28.76 -36.66 3.51
CA LEU A 233 28.00 -37.86 3.15
C LEU A 233 27.02 -37.58 1.99
N GLU A 234 26.32 -36.44 2.05
CA GLU A 234 25.44 -35.95 0.98
C GLU A 234 26.21 -35.78 -0.34
N LEU A 235 27.38 -35.13 -0.30
CA LEU A 235 28.21 -34.91 -1.49
C LEU A 235 28.74 -36.23 -2.09
N GLN A 236 29.16 -37.17 -1.25
CA GLN A 236 29.67 -38.48 -1.72
C GLN A 236 28.55 -39.36 -2.30
N ALA A 237 27.32 -39.23 -1.78
CA ALA A 237 26.16 -39.89 -2.35
C ALA A 237 25.81 -39.34 -3.75
N GLN A 238 25.87 -38.01 -3.92
CA GLN A 238 25.68 -37.37 -5.23
C GLN A 238 26.76 -37.73 -6.25
N GLN A 239 27.94 -38.14 -5.79
CA GLN A 239 29.06 -38.59 -6.63
C GLN A 239 29.10 -40.13 -6.82
N GLU A 240 28.09 -40.85 -6.33
CA GLU A 240 27.95 -42.31 -6.44
C GLU A 240 29.17 -43.11 -5.92
N MET A 241 29.78 -42.64 -4.81
CA MET A 241 30.95 -43.29 -4.20
C MET A 241 30.57 -44.08 -2.92
N PRO A 242 30.25 -45.39 -3.02
CA PRO A 242 29.70 -46.17 -1.91
C PRO A 242 30.72 -46.43 -0.78
N GLU A 243 32.00 -46.63 -1.11
CA GLU A 243 33.06 -46.89 -0.13
C GLU A 243 33.35 -45.67 0.75
N ALA A 244 33.37 -44.48 0.14
CA ALA A 244 33.55 -43.21 0.84
C ALA A 244 32.33 -42.86 1.72
N ALA A 245 31.11 -43.15 1.24
CA ALA A 245 29.88 -42.99 2.01
C ALA A 245 29.84 -43.90 3.26
N SER A 246 30.28 -45.15 3.14
CA SER A 246 30.35 -46.10 4.27
C SER A 246 31.34 -45.65 5.35
N GLN A 247 32.51 -45.11 4.95
CA GLN A 247 33.49 -44.56 5.90
C GLN A 247 32.97 -43.33 6.64
N LEU A 248 32.20 -42.47 5.97
CA LEU A 248 31.57 -41.30 6.58
C LEU A 248 30.43 -41.70 7.52
N LEU A 249 29.65 -42.72 7.17
CA LEU A 249 28.61 -43.27 8.05
C LEU A 249 29.19 -43.72 9.40
N HIS A 250 30.30 -44.47 9.39
CA HIS A 250 30.96 -44.92 10.61
C HIS A 250 31.47 -43.74 11.47
N LYS A 251 31.96 -42.66 10.82
CA LYS A 251 32.40 -41.44 11.55
C LYS A 251 31.22 -40.73 12.21
N ILE A 252 30.07 -40.67 11.53
CA ILE A 252 28.83 -40.07 12.04
C ILE A 252 28.29 -40.89 13.22
N GLU A 253 28.24 -42.22 13.11
CA GLU A 253 27.82 -43.13 14.19
C GLU A 253 28.70 -42.97 15.45
N ASN A 254 30.02 -42.95 15.29
CA ASN A 254 30.96 -42.74 16.40
C ASN A 254 30.78 -41.38 17.07
N TYR A 255 30.52 -40.33 16.28
CA TYR A 255 30.30 -38.99 16.82
C TYR A 255 28.98 -38.91 17.60
N LEU A 256 27.93 -39.57 17.10
CA LEU A 256 26.63 -39.64 17.76
C LEU A 256 26.69 -40.43 19.08
N GLN A 257 27.45 -41.53 19.14
CA GLN A 257 27.71 -42.26 20.39
C GLN A 257 28.42 -41.40 21.45
N ARG A 258 29.31 -40.49 21.04
CA ARG A 258 29.95 -39.54 21.96
C ARG A 258 28.97 -38.49 22.50
N ILE A 259 28.00 -38.05 21.70
CA ILE A 259 26.92 -37.16 22.15
C ILE A 259 25.99 -37.89 23.12
N GLN A 260 25.64 -39.15 22.84
CA GLN A 260 24.83 -39.98 23.72
C GLN A 260 25.52 -40.25 25.07
N SER A 261 26.81 -40.59 25.05
CA SER A 261 27.62 -40.75 26.27
C SER A 261 27.75 -39.44 27.07
N PHE A 262 27.67 -38.29 26.41
CA PHE A 262 27.67 -36.98 27.07
C PHE A 262 26.31 -36.68 27.71
N LEU A 263 25.20 -37.02 27.06
CA LEU A 263 23.86 -36.97 27.62
C LEU A 263 23.72 -37.85 28.88
N ASP A 264 24.21 -39.08 28.82
CA ASP A 264 24.13 -40.03 29.95
C ASP A 264 24.93 -39.52 31.17
N LYS A 265 26.09 -38.90 30.95
CA LYS A 265 26.89 -38.26 32.01
C LYS A 265 26.21 -37.04 32.65
N ILE A 266 25.43 -36.29 31.87
CA ILE A 266 24.63 -35.17 32.39
C ILE A 266 23.49 -35.70 33.26
N ILE A 267 22.90 -36.84 32.89
CA ILE A 267 21.84 -37.50 33.66
C ILE A 267 22.37 -38.12 34.97
N GLU A 268 23.58 -38.70 34.96
CA GLU A 268 24.21 -39.27 36.16
C GLU A 268 24.58 -38.20 37.22
N CYS A 269 24.91 -36.97 36.81
CA CYS A 269 25.27 -35.88 37.73
C CYS A 269 24.06 -35.22 38.43
N GLU A 270 22.82 -35.47 37.97
CA GLU A 270 21.60 -34.88 38.55
C GLU A 270 20.88 -35.78 39.57
N ASN A 271 21.36 -37.02 39.80
CA ASN A 271 20.76 -37.96 40.75
C ASN A 271 21.30 -37.87 42.19
N MET A 272 21.85 -36.72 42.61
CA MET A 272 22.20 -36.45 44.00
C MET A 272 21.41 -35.25 44.54
N ASP A 273 20.48 -35.58 45.43
CA ASP A 273 19.62 -34.77 46.30
C ASP A 273 18.47 -33.92 45.69
N PRO A 274 17.21 -34.31 45.93
CA PRO A 274 16.03 -33.47 45.75
C PRO A 274 15.69 -32.76 47.06
N GLU A 275 15.88 -31.44 47.15
CA GLU A 275 15.11 -30.49 48.00
C GLU A 275 15.85 -29.15 48.15
N THR A 276 15.51 -28.14 47.34
CA THR A 276 15.04 -26.80 47.74
C THR A 276 15.04 -25.84 46.53
N PRO A 277 14.03 -24.96 46.39
CA PRO A 277 13.86 -24.11 45.22
C PRO A 277 14.75 -22.86 45.32
N LEU A 278 15.61 -22.63 44.33
CA LEU A 278 16.32 -21.35 44.20
C LEU A 278 15.42 -20.31 43.51
N ILE A 279 14.87 -19.42 44.33
CA ILE A 279 14.52 -18.05 43.95
C ILE A 279 15.81 -17.21 44.03
N ILE A 280 15.94 -16.23 43.11
CA ILE A 280 16.77 -15.00 43.04
C ILE A 280 17.32 -14.92 41.60
N SER A 281 17.19 -13.85 40.80
CA SER A 281 16.91 -12.43 41.05
C SER A 281 16.20 -11.81 39.85
N ALA A 282 15.14 -11.05 40.12
CA ALA A 282 14.63 -10.04 39.21
C ALA A 282 15.62 -8.88 39.14
N ASP A 283 16.36 -8.75 38.03
CA ASP A 283 16.58 -7.43 37.43
C ASP A 283 17.03 -7.53 35.96
N LYS A 284 16.47 -6.64 35.13
CA LYS A 284 16.51 -6.62 33.65
C LYS A 284 15.59 -7.60 32.92
N THR A 285 14.32 -7.63 33.30
CA THR A 285 13.28 -7.76 32.27
C THR A 285 13.34 -6.53 31.38
N VAL A 286 13.95 -6.65 30.20
CA VAL A 286 13.47 -5.89 29.04
C VAL A 286 12.02 -6.30 28.89
N ARG A 287 11.10 -5.46 29.39
CA ARG A 287 9.68 -5.58 29.07
C ARG A 287 9.56 -5.35 27.57
N MET A 288 9.77 -6.40 26.78
CA MET A 288 9.23 -6.47 25.43
C MET A 288 7.73 -6.29 25.59
N GLN A 289 7.20 -5.23 24.99
CA GLN A 289 5.77 -4.94 24.97
C GLN A 289 5.03 -6.24 24.66
N VAL A 290 4.16 -6.65 25.57
CA VAL A 290 3.25 -7.78 25.39
C VAL A 290 2.44 -7.48 24.12
N GLY A 291 2.87 -8.09 23.01
CA GLY A 291 2.08 -8.15 21.80
C GLY A 291 0.84 -8.96 22.12
N SER A 292 -0.33 -8.47 21.70
CA SER A 292 -1.58 -9.23 21.77
C SER A 292 -1.37 -10.69 21.32
N MET A 293 -1.99 -11.62 22.03
CA MET A 293 -2.06 -13.03 21.63
C MET A 293 -2.49 -13.12 20.16
N ALA A 294 -1.67 -13.75 19.32
CA ALA A 294 -1.89 -13.89 17.89
C ALA A 294 -1.92 -15.37 17.52
N ARG A 295 -2.80 -15.76 16.59
CA ARG A 295 -2.85 -17.10 16.02
C ARG A 295 -1.81 -17.22 14.91
N ILE A 296 -0.90 -18.17 15.06
CA ILE A 296 0.19 -18.45 14.12
C ILE A 296 0.09 -19.90 13.69
N LEU A 297 0.06 -20.14 12.39
CA LEU A 297 0.09 -21.49 11.82
C LEU A 297 1.49 -21.79 11.27
N ILE A 298 2.05 -22.93 11.67
CA ILE A 298 3.33 -23.45 11.15
C ILE A 298 3.05 -24.66 10.27
N ILE A 299 3.57 -24.66 9.05
CA ILE A 299 3.42 -25.74 8.07
C ILE A 299 4.82 -26.15 7.66
N ASP A 300 5.27 -27.34 8.06
CA ASP A 300 6.61 -27.87 7.73
C ASP A 300 6.52 -29.40 7.86
N ASP A 301 7.18 -30.19 7.01
CA ASP A 301 7.10 -31.65 7.07
C ASP A 301 8.00 -32.23 8.17
N ASP A 302 9.03 -31.51 8.62
CA ASP A 302 9.93 -31.91 9.70
C ASP A 302 9.32 -31.63 11.10
N PRO A 303 9.01 -32.68 11.89
CA PRO A 303 8.45 -32.53 13.24
C PRO A 303 9.37 -31.78 14.20
N SER A 304 10.69 -31.88 14.03
CA SER A 304 11.68 -31.18 14.86
C SER A 304 11.62 -29.68 14.60
N VAL A 305 11.52 -29.26 13.34
CA VAL A 305 11.38 -27.84 12.97
C VAL A 305 10.08 -27.28 13.54
N ARG A 306 8.96 -27.99 13.36
CA ARG A 306 7.66 -27.58 13.92
C ARG A 306 7.73 -27.40 15.43
N LEU A 307 8.34 -28.34 16.15
CA LEU A 307 8.44 -28.30 17.61
C LEU A 307 9.26 -27.09 18.09
N VAL A 308 10.42 -26.83 17.48
CA VAL A 308 11.30 -25.73 17.90
C VAL A 308 10.65 -24.37 17.62
N ILE A 309 10.06 -24.17 16.44
CA ILE A 309 9.36 -22.91 16.11
C ILE A 309 8.14 -22.73 17.02
N LYS A 310 7.35 -23.79 17.22
CA LYS A 310 6.15 -23.76 18.08
C LYS A 310 6.50 -23.33 19.50
N ASN A 311 7.45 -24.00 20.14
CA ASN A 311 7.82 -23.70 21.53
C ASN A 311 8.36 -22.27 21.67
N SER A 312 9.21 -21.83 20.73
CA SER A 312 9.77 -20.47 20.71
C SER A 312 8.66 -19.39 20.64
N LEU A 313 7.66 -19.57 19.78
CA LEU A 313 6.57 -18.61 19.60
C LEU A 313 5.49 -18.71 20.70
N GLN A 314 5.24 -19.88 21.27
CA GLN A 314 4.34 -20.04 22.42
C GLN A 314 4.90 -19.37 23.67
N LEU A 315 6.22 -19.42 23.89
CA LEU A 315 6.88 -18.69 24.98
C LEU A 315 6.77 -17.16 24.84
N MET A 316 6.53 -16.66 23.62
CA MET A 316 6.20 -15.25 23.36
C MET A 316 4.73 -14.90 23.61
N GLY A 317 3.90 -15.88 24.01
CA GLY A 317 2.48 -15.69 24.30
C GLY A 317 1.56 -15.77 23.07
N HIS A 318 2.04 -16.32 21.95
CA HIS A 318 1.22 -16.56 20.77
C HIS A 318 0.50 -17.92 20.83
N GLU A 319 -0.67 -17.99 20.19
CA GLU A 319 -1.38 -19.24 19.97
C GLU A 319 -0.82 -19.87 18.70
N VAL A 320 -0.23 -21.05 18.81
CA VAL A 320 0.50 -21.67 17.71
C VAL A 320 -0.06 -23.03 17.38
N THR A 321 -0.51 -23.17 16.14
CA THR A 321 -0.94 -24.43 15.56
C THR A 321 0.06 -24.90 14.50
N VAL A 322 0.07 -26.21 14.25
CA VAL A 322 1.07 -26.86 13.41
C VAL A 322 0.38 -27.79 12.41
N ALA A 323 0.93 -27.91 11.21
CA ALA A 323 0.50 -28.83 10.16
C ALA A 323 1.74 -29.52 9.55
N SER A 324 1.62 -30.81 9.21
CA SER A 324 2.71 -31.62 8.66
C SER A 324 2.84 -31.53 7.14
N ASP A 325 1.87 -30.96 6.45
CA ASP A 325 1.87 -30.79 4.99
C ASP A 325 0.96 -29.62 4.56
N GLY A 326 1.02 -29.28 3.27
CA GLY A 326 0.25 -28.17 2.73
C GLY A 326 -1.28 -28.36 2.70
N GLU A 327 -1.79 -29.60 2.61
CA GLU A 327 -3.24 -29.86 2.63
C GLU A 327 -3.82 -29.62 4.03
N GLU A 328 -3.17 -30.20 5.05
CA GLU A 328 -3.52 -29.96 6.44
C GLU A 328 -3.35 -28.47 6.79
N GLY A 329 -2.29 -27.85 6.28
CA GLY A 329 -2.01 -26.42 6.45
C GLY A 329 -3.13 -25.54 5.91
N LEU A 330 -3.59 -25.77 4.68
CA LEU A 330 -4.70 -25.03 4.09
C LEU A 330 -6.01 -25.28 4.85
N MET A 331 -6.30 -26.51 5.24
CA MET A 331 -7.49 -26.83 6.03
C MET A 331 -7.53 -26.04 7.35
N LYS A 332 -6.40 -26.00 8.07
CA LYS A 332 -6.25 -25.24 9.32
C LYS A 332 -6.28 -23.73 9.09
N ALA A 333 -5.72 -23.24 7.98
CA ALA A 333 -5.79 -21.82 7.65
C ALA A 333 -7.24 -21.33 7.54
N HIS A 334 -8.12 -22.10 6.90
CA HIS A 334 -9.55 -21.74 6.76
C HIS A 334 -10.32 -21.82 8.09
N SER A 335 -10.08 -22.87 8.89
CA SER A 335 -10.84 -23.08 10.13
C SER A 335 -10.38 -22.16 11.26
N GLU A 336 -9.08 -21.90 11.37
CA GLU A 336 -8.49 -21.17 12.51
C GLU A 336 -8.21 -19.69 12.19
N ARG A 337 -8.22 -19.30 10.91
CA ARG A 337 -7.95 -17.94 10.42
C ARG A 337 -6.74 -17.30 11.13
N PRO A 338 -5.53 -17.84 10.89
CA PRO A 338 -4.32 -17.36 11.54
C PRO A 338 -3.98 -15.94 11.08
N HIS A 339 -3.38 -15.15 11.98
CA HIS A 339 -2.86 -13.83 11.63
C HIS A 339 -1.53 -13.91 10.87
N LEU A 340 -0.78 -15.00 11.08
CA LEU A 340 0.51 -15.23 10.43
C LEU A 340 0.68 -16.73 10.11
N ILE A 341 1.23 -17.03 8.95
CA ILE A 341 1.56 -18.38 8.50
C ILE A 341 3.07 -18.46 8.26
N ILE A 342 3.71 -19.49 8.80
CA ILE A 342 5.10 -19.85 8.53
C ILE A 342 5.05 -21.18 7.78
N CYS A 343 5.53 -21.22 6.55
CA CYS A 343 5.38 -22.39 5.67
C CYS A 343 6.72 -22.81 5.11
N ASP A 344 7.03 -24.10 5.11
CA ASP A 344 8.18 -24.62 4.40
C ASP A 344 7.95 -24.58 2.89
N TRP A 345 9.01 -24.25 2.15
CA TRP A 345 8.97 -24.26 0.70
C TRP A 345 8.75 -25.67 0.15
N MET A 346 9.53 -26.63 0.66
CA MET A 346 9.59 -27.99 0.12
C MET A 346 8.84 -28.93 1.06
N MET A 347 7.64 -29.35 0.65
CA MET A 347 6.83 -30.31 1.41
C MET A 347 6.19 -31.32 0.45
N PRO A 348 5.89 -32.55 0.92
CA PRO A 348 5.15 -33.54 0.15
C PRO A 348 3.71 -33.06 -0.13
N VAL A 349 3.10 -33.63 -1.17
CA VAL A 349 1.72 -33.36 -1.63
C VAL A 349 1.54 -31.94 -2.22
N ILE A 350 1.60 -30.91 -1.38
CA ILE A 350 1.46 -29.50 -1.74
C ILE A 350 2.68 -28.74 -1.22
N ASN A 351 3.41 -28.08 -2.13
CA ASN A 351 4.56 -27.27 -1.76
C ASN A 351 4.14 -25.90 -1.18
N GLY A 352 5.06 -25.22 -0.47
CA GLY A 352 4.75 -23.97 0.23
C GLY A 352 4.34 -22.81 -0.69
N LEU A 353 4.79 -22.82 -1.94
CA LEU A 353 4.40 -21.81 -2.94
C LEU A 353 2.93 -21.94 -3.35
N GLU A 354 2.44 -23.17 -3.55
CA GLU A 354 1.04 -23.44 -3.84
C GLU A 354 0.15 -23.04 -2.65
N VAL A 355 0.57 -23.38 -1.42
CA VAL A 355 -0.12 -22.93 -0.21
C VAL A 355 -0.20 -21.41 -0.14
N CYS A 356 0.93 -20.72 -0.37
CA CYS A 356 0.98 -19.26 -0.37
C CYS A 356 0.01 -18.66 -1.39
N ARG A 357 0.03 -19.17 -2.63
CA ARG A 357 -0.84 -18.67 -3.69
C ARG A 357 -2.31 -18.81 -3.32
N GLN A 358 -2.71 -19.97 -2.79
CA GLN A 358 -4.09 -20.22 -2.39
C GLN A 358 -4.52 -19.28 -1.26
N VAL A 359 -3.70 -19.16 -0.20
CA VAL A 359 -3.95 -18.24 0.92
C VAL A 359 -4.07 -16.79 0.45
N LYS A 360 -3.18 -16.34 -0.44
CA LYS A 360 -3.17 -14.95 -0.93
C LYS A 360 -4.28 -14.66 -1.93
N SER A 361 -4.80 -15.67 -2.62
CA SER A 361 -5.93 -15.53 -3.54
C SER A 361 -7.29 -15.54 -2.83
N ASP A 362 -7.37 -16.08 -1.60
CA ASP A 362 -8.59 -16.12 -0.82
C ASP A 362 -8.83 -14.77 -0.11
N PRO A 363 -9.94 -14.06 -0.36
CA PRO A 363 -10.27 -12.82 0.33
C PRO A 363 -10.30 -12.92 1.86
N GLU A 364 -10.64 -14.08 2.43
CA GLU A 364 -10.72 -14.28 3.88
C GLU A 364 -9.35 -14.52 4.53
N LEU A 365 -8.36 -15.01 3.77
CA LEU A 365 -7.03 -15.37 4.28
C LEU A 365 -5.92 -14.47 3.75
N SER A 366 -6.17 -13.69 2.70
CA SER A 366 -5.18 -12.85 2.00
C SER A 366 -4.46 -11.84 2.90
N LEU A 367 -5.11 -11.43 3.99
CA LEU A 367 -4.56 -10.51 4.99
C LEU A 367 -3.60 -11.18 5.99
N ALA A 368 -3.59 -12.51 6.07
CA ALA A 368 -2.63 -13.23 6.91
C ALA A 368 -1.20 -12.97 6.41
N PHE A 369 -0.29 -12.63 7.33
CA PHE A 369 1.11 -12.43 6.98
C PHE A 369 1.79 -13.77 6.69
N PHE A 370 2.47 -13.91 5.56
CA PHE A 370 2.99 -15.19 5.10
C PHE A 370 4.51 -15.17 5.03
N ILE A 371 5.15 -16.01 5.85
CA ILE A 371 6.60 -16.23 5.88
C ILE A 371 6.90 -17.58 5.24
N LEU A 372 7.70 -17.59 4.19
CA LEU A 372 8.16 -18.80 3.53
C LEU A 372 9.58 -19.18 3.99
N LEU A 373 9.77 -20.42 4.46
CA LEU A 373 11.07 -20.95 4.87
C LEU A 373 11.78 -21.53 3.64
N THR A 374 13.04 -21.18 3.40
CA THR A 374 13.73 -21.51 2.14
C THR A 374 15.11 -22.12 2.36
N ILE A 375 15.56 -23.07 1.55
CA ILE A 375 16.94 -23.58 1.61
C ILE A 375 17.82 -22.64 0.75
N ARG A 376 18.91 -22.09 1.29
CA ARG A 376 19.83 -21.22 0.53
C ARG A 376 20.38 -21.97 -0.70
N GLY A 377 20.21 -21.42 -1.91
CA GLY A 377 20.78 -22.05 -3.10
C GLY A 377 20.78 -21.23 -4.38
N ASP A 378 19.60 -20.87 -4.92
CA ASP A 378 19.54 -20.36 -6.28
C ASP A 378 18.79 -19.01 -6.41
N ILE A 379 19.28 -18.17 -7.31
CA ILE A 379 18.73 -16.84 -7.62
C ILE A 379 17.35 -16.98 -8.28
N LYS A 380 17.07 -18.12 -8.90
CA LYS A 380 15.80 -18.44 -9.55
C LYS A 380 14.66 -18.68 -8.56
N ASP A 381 14.92 -19.39 -7.47
CA ASP A 381 13.90 -19.69 -6.45
C ASP A 381 13.40 -18.40 -5.77
N ARG A 382 14.27 -17.42 -5.55
CA ARG A 382 13.85 -16.13 -4.96
C ARG A 382 12.98 -15.28 -5.90
N VAL A 383 13.14 -15.43 -7.21
CA VAL A 383 12.31 -14.73 -8.21
C VAL A 383 10.95 -15.41 -8.33
N GLU A 384 10.90 -16.75 -8.31
CA GLU A 384 9.65 -17.52 -8.33
C GLU A 384 8.83 -17.32 -7.06
N GLY A 385 9.48 -17.17 -5.90
CA GLY A 385 8.82 -16.79 -4.65
C GLY A 385 8.12 -15.43 -4.75
N LEU A 386 8.79 -14.40 -5.26
CA LEU A 386 8.27 -13.02 -5.30
C LEU A 386 6.94 -12.89 -6.07
N ASP A 387 6.72 -13.72 -7.09
CA ASP A 387 5.48 -13.74 -7.87
C ASP A 387 4.32 -14.50 -7.18
N THR A 388 4.60 -15.26 -6.10
CA THR A 388 3.56 -16.04 -5.37
C THR A 388 2.85 -15.29 -4.26
N GLY A 389 3.28 -14.07 -3.94
CA GLY A 389 2.61 -13.19 -2.99
C GLY A 389 2.98 -13.39 -1.51
N ALA A 390 4.03 -14.17 -1.19
CA ALA A 390 4.51 -14.26 0.18
C ALA A 390 5.07 -12.91 0.65
N ASP A 391 4.79 -12.54 1.91
CA ASP A 391 5.21 -11.25 2.46
C ASP A 391 6.68 -11.26 2.88
N GLU A 392 7.24 -12.43 3.21
CA GLU A 392 8.61 -12.56 3.70
C GLU A 392 9.22 -13.95 3.48
N TYR A 393 10.55 -14.02 3.43
CA TYR A 393 11.31 -15.25 3.23
C TYR A 393 12.40 -15.42 4.28
N LEU A 394 12.46 -16.56 4.95
CA LEU A 394 13.47 -16.86 5.96
C LEU A 394 14.34 -18.07 5.53
N PRO A 395 15.67 -17.91 5.38
CA PRO A 395 16.53 -19.01 4.99
C PRO A 395 16.73 -20.03 6.12
N LYS A 396 16.81 -21.31 5.75
CA LYS A 396 17.28 -22.42 6.57
C LYS A 396 18.83 -22.48 6.49
N PRO A 397 19.55 -22.71 7.60
CA PRO A 397 19.05 -23.01 8.94
C PRO A 397 18.45 -21.78 9.63
N ILE A 398 17.35 -21.99 10.36
CA ILE A 398 16.54 -20.91 10.94
C ILE A 398 17.28 -20.28 12.12
N ASP A 399 17.55 -18.99 12.03
CA ASP A 399 17.96 -18.20 13.19
C ASP A 399 16.72 -17.76 13.97
N MET A 400 16.58 -18.22 15.21
CA MET A 400 15.40 -17.94 16.04
C MET A 400 15.28 -16.46 16.40
N SER A 401 16.39 -15.72 16.50
CA SER A 401 16.36 -14.28 16.74
C SER A 401 15.82 -13.55 15.51
N GLU A 402 16.24 -13.98 14.32
CA GLU A 402 15.74 -13.46 13.05
C GLU A 402 14.26 -13.77 12.84
N LEU A 403 13.85 -15.02 13.10
CA LEU A 403 12.45 -15.46 13.03
C LEU A 403 11.56 -14.59 13.93
N ARG A 404 11.93 -14.42 15.21
CA ARG A 404 11.13 -13.61 16.16
C ARG A 404 11.01 -12.16 15.72
N ALA A 405 12.10 -11.57 15.20
CA ALA A 405 12.08 -10.21 14.69
C ALA A 405 11.12 -10.06 13.49
N ARG A 406 11.15 -11.01 12.55
CA ARG A 406 10.29 -11.03 11.36
C ARG A 406 8.83 -11.30 11.70
N VAL A 407 8.55 -12.25 12.61
CA VAL A 407 7.18 -12.50 13.12
C VAL A 407 6.62 -11.25 13.80
N GLY A 408 7.40 -10.60 14.65
CA GLY A 408 6.98 -9.36 15.31
C GLY A 408 6.71 -8.21 14.32
N ALA A 409 7.51 -8.10 13.25
CA ALA A 409 7.27 -7.13 12.18
C ALA A 409 6.02 -7.48 11.35
N GLY A 410 5.86 -8.76 10.99
CA GLY A 410 4.74 -9.26 10.21
C GLY A 410 3.39 -9.08 10.91
N LEU A 411 3.31 -9.41 12.20
CA LEU A 411 2.08 -9.19 13.00
C LEU A 411 1.71 -7.71 13.14
N ARG A 412 2.69 -6.80 13.19
CA ARG A 412 2.41 -5.36 13.18
C ARG A 412 1.87 -4.91 11.82
N LEU A 413 2.47 -5.39 10.72
CA LEU A 413 1.99 -5.07 9.38
C LEU A 413 0.59 -5.62 9.14
N GLN A 414 0.32 -6.87 9.52
CA GLN A 414 -1.00 -7.48 9.40
C GLN A 414 -2.06 -6.65 10.14
N ARG A 415 -1.80 -6.23 11.38
CA ARG A 415 -2.72 -5.39 12.15
C ARG A 415 -2.99 -4.05 11.47
N LEU A 416 -1.94 -3.36 11.03
CA LEU A 416 -2.09 -2.06 10.36
C LEU A 416 -2.87 -2.18 9.05
N THR A 417 -2.63 -3.24 8.27
CA THR A 417 -3.37 -3.51 7.04
C THR A 417 -4.85 -3.79 7.34
N GLN A 418 -5.14 -4.55 8.39
CA GLN A 418 -6.50 -4.80 8.86
C GLN A 418 -7.21 -3.49 9.26
N GLU A 419 -6.58 -2.68 10.13
CA GLU A 419 -7.12 -1.39 10.59
C GLU A 419 -7.36 -0.42 9.43
N LEU A 420 -6.45 -0.37 8.46
CA LEU A 420 -6.59 0.47 7.27
C LEU A 420 -7.77 0.03 6.39
N SER A 421 -7.94 -1.28 6.19
CA SER A 421 -9.04 -1.85 5.42
C SER A 421 -10.40 -1.49 6.04
N GLU A 422 -10.53 -1.69 7.36
CA GLU A 422 -11.74 -1.37 8.12
C GLU A 422 -12.05 0.14 8.10
N THR A 423 -11.03 0.98 8.30
CA THR A 423 -11.18 2.44 8.27
C THR A 423 -11.62 2.94 6.89
N ASN A 424 -11.03 2.41 5.82
CA ASN A 424 -11.41 2.77 4.46
C ASN A 424 -12.86 2.38 4.14
N GLN A 425 -13.31 1.22 4.62
CA GLN A 425 -14.69 0.78 4.44
C GLN A 425 -15.66 1.71 5.20
N ALA A 426 -15.36 2.06 6.45
CA ALA A 426 -16.18 2.99 7.23
C ALA A 426 -16.24 4.39 6.58
N LEU A 427 -15.11 4.90 6.10
CA LEU A 427 -15.04 6.20 5.43
C LEU A 427 -15.89 6.23 4.15
N ARG A 428 -15.88 5.15 3.37
CA ARG A 428 -16.71 5.04 2.15
C ARG A 428 -18.20 5.11 2.49
N GLN A 429 -18.64 4.45 3.56
CA GLN A 429 -20.04 4.50 3.99
C GLN A 429 -20.46 5.91 4.42
N VAL A 430 -19.62 6.59 5.21
CA VAL A 430 -19.89 7.97 5.64
C VAL A 430 -19.97 8.92 4.46
N ASN A 431 -19.05 8.82 3.50
CA ASN A 431 -19.06 9.67 2.30
C ASN A 431 -20.33 9.47 1.47
N GLN A 432 -20.79 8.22 1.28
CA GLN A 432 -22.05 7.97 0.57
C GLN A 432 -23.25 8.61 1.26
N GLN A 433 -23.31 8.56 2.60
CA GLN A 433 -24.37 9.21 3.37
C GLN A 433 -24.34 10.73 3.24
N LEU A 434 -23.14 11.34 3.29
CA LEU A 434 -22.97 12.78 3.12
C LEU A 434 -23.41 13.25 1.73
N THR A 435 -23.04 12.52 0.68
CA THR A 435 -23.46 12.83 -0.69
C THR A 435 -24.98 12.80 -0.82
N ALA A 436 -25.64 11.72 -0.38
CA ALA A 436 -27.09 11.61 -0.43
C ALA A 436 -27.81 12.71 0.36
N ARG A 437 -27.27 13.10 1.53
CA ARG A 437 -27.82 14.20 2.33
C ARG A 437 -27.65 15.55 1.65
N THR A 438 -26.52 15.77 0.98
CA THR A 438 -26.25 17.02 0.26
C THR A 438 -27.18 17.17 -0.93
N GLU A 439 -27.35 16.12 -1.73
CA GLU A 439 -28.30 16.08 -2.84
C GLU A 439 -29.74 16.35 -2.39
N LEU A 440 -30.16 15.76 -1.27
CA LEU A 440 -31.48 16.03 -0.67
C LEU A 440 -31.63 17.51 -0.28
N LEU A 441 -30.64 18.09 0.40
CA LEU A 441 -30.67 19.50 0.80
C LEU A 441 -30.70 20.44 -0.41
N GLU A 442 -29.95 20.13 -1.47
CA GLU A 442 -29.95 20.90 -2.71
C GLU A 442 -31.31 20.84 -3.39
N SER A 443 -31.93 19.66 -3.49
CA SER A 443 -33.27 19.53 -4.07
C SER A 443 -34.32 20.33 -3.29
N LEU A 444 -34.29 20.29 -1.96
CA LEU A 444 -35.19 21.05 -1.09
C LEU A 444 -34.93 22.57 -1.13
N SER A 445 -33.70 22.99 -1.40
CA SER A 445 -33.33 24.41 -1.41
C SER A 445 -33.53 25.07 -2.78
N LEU A 446 -33.52 24.33 -3.88
CA LEU A 446 -33.50 24.89 -5.25
C LEU A 446 -34.76 24.61 -6.08
N THR A 447 -35.66 23.76 -5.63
CA THR A 447 -36.94 23.49 -6.31
C THR A 447 -38.13 24.14 -5.59
N ASP A 448 -39.19 24.44 -6.33
CA ASP A 448 -40.48 24.88 -5.80
C ASP A 448 -41.32 23.66 -5.40
N GLN A 449 -41.78 23.63 -4.15
CA GLN A 449 -42.46 22.47 -3.57
C GLN A 449 -43.80 22.13 -4.25
N LEU A 450 -44.48 23.11 -4.84
CA LEU A 450 -45.77 22.88 -5.49
C LEU A 450 -45.60 22.33 -6.90
N THR A 451 -44.72 22.96 -7.68
CA THR A 451 -44.63 22.75 -9.14
C THR A 451 -43.48 21.85 -9.57
N GLY A 452 -42.49 21.61 -8.70
CA GLY A 452 -41.31 20.78 -8.99
C GLY A 452 -40.27 21.42 -9.91
N VAL A 453 -40.54 22.62 -10.44
CA VAL A 453 -39.55 23.39 -11.21
C VAL A 453 -38.57 24.12 -10.29
N LEU A 454 -37.55 24.77 -10.83
CA LEU A 454 -36.59 25.52 -10.02
C LEU A 454 -37.29 26.70 -9.31
N ASN A 455 -36.89 27.01 -8.08
CA ASN A 455 -37.46 28.14 -7.34
C ASN A 455 -36.73 29.45 -7.67
N ARG A 456 -37.31 30.56 -7.22
CA ARG A 456 -36.70 31.90 -7.38
C ARG A 456 -35.27 31.98 -6.86
N ARG A 457 -34.96 31.34 -5.73
CA ARG A 457 -33.59 31.37 -5.17
C ARG A 457 -32.58 30.71 -6.10
N ALA A 458 -32.95 29.60 -6.75
CA ALA A 458 -32.12 28.97 -7.77
C ALA A 458 -31.90 29.89 -8.98
N MET A 459 -32.93 30.63 -9.39
CA MET A 459 -32.81 31.63 -10.46
C MET A 459 -31.85 32.77 -10.09
N ASP A 460 -32.02 33.36 -8.91
CA ASP A 460 -31.22 34.48 -8.42
C ASP A 460 -29.72 34.09 -8.31
N GLN A 461 -29.44 32.82 -8.02
CA GLN A 461 -28.09 32.27 -8.02
C GLN A 461 -27.57 31.99 -9.44
N ALA A 462 -28.39 31.43 -10.34
CA ALA A 462 -27.96 31.00 -11.67
C ALA A 462 -27.82 32.16 -12.69
N LEU A 463 -28.74 33.13 -12.68
CA LEU A 463 -28.82 34.18 -13.69
C LEU A 463 -27.54 35.02 -13.81
N PRO A 464 -26.88 35.48 -12.72
CA PRO A 464 -25.61 36.20 -12.82
C PRO A 464 -24.50 35.37 -13.50
N HIS A 465 -24.47 34.06 -13.24
CA HIS A 465 -23.50 33.16 -13.88
C HIS A 465 -23.81 32.95 -15.36
N MET A 466 -25.08 32.81 -15.73
CA MET A 466 -25.50 32.70 -17.13
C MET A 466 -25.17 33.97 -17.93
N LEU A 467 -25.39 35.16 -17.36
CA LEU A 467 -25.06 36.44 -18.00
C LEU A 467 -23.56 36.59 -18.29
N ARG A 468 -22.68 36.12 -17.41
CA ARG A 468 -21.22 36.14 -17.65
C ARG A 468 -20.80 35.29 -18.86
N GLN A 469 -21.63 34.32 -19.27
CA GLN A 469 -21.36 33.50 -20.44
C GLN A 469 -21.75 34.19 -21.76
N VAL A 470 -22.40 35.35 -21.70
CA VAL A 470 -22.86 36.12 -22.86
C VAL A 470 -21.79 37.10 -23.33
N GLY A 471 -21.39 37.05 -24.60
CA GLY A 471 -20.43 37.97 -25.18
C GLY A 471 -20.04 37.66 -26.63
N ASN A 472 -18.97 38.28 -27.12
CA ASN A 472 -18.53 38.20 -28.52
C ASN A 472 -17.72 36.93 -28.89
N ARG A 473 -17.92 35.81 -28.18
CA ARG A 473 -17.19 34.54 -28.36
C ARG A 473 -15.67 34.66 -28.13
N ASP A 474 -15.30 35.15 -26.95
CA ASP A 474 -13.92 35.16 -26.44
C ASP A 474 -13.69 34.03 -25.42
N ALA A 475 -12.47 33.88 -24.89
CA ALA A 475 -12.08 32.79 -23.96
C ALA A 475 -13.02 32.60 -22.74
N ASN A 476 -13.75 33.64 -22.32
CA ASN A 476 -14.67 33.61 -21.18
C ASN A 476 -16.17 33.63 -21.56
N THR A 477 -16.54 33.79 -22.85
CA THR A 477 -17.94 33.95 -23.28
C THR A 477 -18.31 32.91 -24.31
N ARG A 478 -19.36 32.12 -24.02
CA ARG A 478 -19.76 30.95 -24.82
C ARG A 478 -20.95 31.23 -25.73
N TYR A 479 -21.85 32.11 -25.31
CA TYR A 479 -23.11 32.38 -26.00
C TYR A 479 -23.18 33.84 -26.45
N ARG A 480 -23.81 34.10 -27.59
CA ARG A 480 -23.97 35.46 -28.12
C ARG A 480 -25.15 36.21 -27.50
N TYR A 481 -26.14 35.45 -27.04
CA TYR A 481 -27.42 35.97 -26.53
C TYR A 481 -27.87 35.15 -25.32
N LEU A 482 -28.55 35.80 -24.39
CA LEU A 482 -29.38 35.19 -23.35
C LEU A 482 -30.76 35.79 -23.45
N CYS A 483 -31.79 34.94 -23.49
CA CYS A 483 -33.17 35.36 -23.53
C CYS A 483 -33.85 34.96 -22.22
N LEU A 484 -34.52 35.94 -21.59
CA LEU A 484 -35.32 35.75 -20.39
C LEU A 484 -36.78 36.03 -20.76
N PHE A 485 -37.66 35.08 -20.44
CA PHE A 485 -39.10 35.22 -20.59
C PHE A 485 -39.73 35.18 -19.20
N LEU A 486 -40.47 36.23 -18.84
CA LEU A 486 -41.30 36.30 -17.66
C LEU A 486 -42.75 36.01 -18.07
N LEU A 487 -43.37 35.02 -17.45
CA LEU A 487 -44.67 34.47 -17.79
C LEU A 487 -45.62 34.68 -16.62
N ASP A 488 -46.84 35.08 -16.90
CA ASP A 488 -47.90 35.26 -15.90
C ASP A 488 -49.18 34.58 -16.37
N VAL A 489 -49.83 33.85 -15.47
CA VAL A 489 -51.08 33.13 -15.76
C VAL A 489 -52.25 34.11 -15.79
N ASP A 490 -52.85 34.25 -16.95
CA ASP A 490 -53.92 35.22 -17.16
C ASP A 490 -55.15 34.89 -16.30
N HIS A 491 -55.64 35.90 -15.58
CA HIS A 491 -56.84 35.80 -14.74
C HIS A 491 -56.77 34.69 -13.65
N PHE A 492 -55.57 34.35 -13.16
CA PHE A 492 -55.40 33.29 -12.16
C PHE A 492 -56.21 33.55 -10.87
N LYS A 493 -56.27 34.81 -10.41
CA LYS A 493 -57.14 35.18 -9.28
C LYS A 493 -58.60 34.78 -9.50
N ARG A 494 -59.14 34.95 -10.71
CA ARG A 494 -60.52 34.54 -11.03
C ARG A 494 -60.68 33.02 -10.96
N ILE A 495 -59.66 32.26 -11.34
CA ILE A 495 -59.67 30.79 -11.19
C ILE A 495 -59.76 30.42 -9.71
N ASN A 496 -58.92 31.01 -8.86
CA ASN A 496 -58.97 30.78 -7.42
C ASN A 496 -60.31 31.18 -6.80
N ASP A 497 -60.83 32.35 -7.17
CA ASP A 497 -62.09 32.87 -6.62
C ASP A 497 -63.30 32.02 -7.07
N THR A 498 -63.22 31.36 -8.23
CA THR A 498 -64.31 30.54 -8.80
C THR A 498 -64.24 29.08 -8.36
N TYR A 499 -63.05 28.48 -8.33
CA TYR A 499 -62.86 27.03 -8.16
C TYR A 499 -62.08 26.66 -6.90
N GLY A 500 -61.59 27.63 -6.14
CA GLY A 500 -60.81 27.43 -4.92
C GLY A 500 -59.30 27.29 -5.17
N HIS A 501 -58.53 27.52 -4.12
CA HIS A 501 -57.06 27.50 -4.17
C HIS A 501 -56.47 26.14 -4.53
N THR A 502 -57.10 25.03 -4.13
CA THR A 502 -56.64 23.68 -4.49
C THR A 502 -56.67 23.43 -5.99
N VAL A 503 -57.70 23.93 -6.68
CA VAL A 503 -57.79 23.88 -8.15
C VAL A 503 -56.75 24.80 -8.78
N GLY A 504 -56.53 25.98 -8.20
CA GLY A 504 -55.43 26.87 -8.61
C GLY A 504 -54.06 26.20 -8.54
N ASP A 505 -53.78 25.48 -7.46
CA ASP A 505 -52.55 24.72 -7.27
C ASP A 505 -52.37 23.64 -8.35
N CYS A 506 -53.42 22.87 -8.63
CA CYS A 506 -53.41 21.89 -9.73
C CYS A 506 -53.20 22.54 -11.10
N VAL A 507 -53.76 23.72 -11.33
CA VAL A 507 -53.52 24.51 -12.55
C VAL A 507 -52.04 24.88 -12.67
N LEU A 508 -51.43 25.40 -11.62
CA LEU A 508 -50.00 25.77 -11.64
C LEU A 508 -49.10 24.56 -11.88
N GLN A 509 -49.41 23.42 -11.25
CA GLN A 509 -48.71 22.15 -11.49
C GLN A 509 -48.79 21.72 -12.95
N ALA A 510 -49.99 21.76 -13.53
CA ALA A 510 -50.21 21.34 -14.91
C ALA A 510 -49.54 22.28 -15.92
N ILE A 511 -49.54 23.59 -15.67
CA ILE A 511 -48.82 24.58 -16.48
C ILE A 511 -47.32 24.34 -16.41
N ALA A 512 -46.76 24.16 -15.21
CA ALA A 512 -45.34 23.90 -15.01
C ALA A 512 -44.88 22.63 -15.77
N ALA A 513 -45.63 21.53 -15.64
CA ALA A 513 -45.34 20.29 -16.36
C ALA A 513 -45.39 20.47 -17.88
N ARG A 514 -46.38 21.21 -18.40
CA ARG A 514 -46.53 21.46 -19.83
C ARG A 514 -45.42 22.35 -20.37
N LEU A 515 -45.09 23.44 -19.68
CA LEU A 515 -43.98 24.32 -20.02
C LEU A 515 -42.64 23.57 -20.00
N GLN A 516 -42.40 22.72 -19.00
CA GLN A 516 -41.18 21.94 -18.90
C GLN A 516 -41.04 20.92 -20.04
N SER A 517 -42.13 20.21 -20.39
CA SER A 517 -42.14 19.26 -21.51
C SER A 517 -41.98 19.91 -22.89
N SER A 518 -42.44 21.17 -23.03
CA SER A 518 -42.34 21.95 -24.27
C SER A 518 -41.04 22.77 -24.35
N SER A 519 -40.27 22.83 -23.26
CA SER A 519 -39.03 23.58 -23.19
C SER A 519 -37.87 22.85 -23.83
N ARG A 520 -36.92 23.63 -24.36
CA ARG A 520 -35.69 23.06 -24.94
C ARG A 520 -34.79 22.52 -23.83
N PRO A 521 -33.94 21.52 -24.11
CA PRO A 521 -32.95 21.01 -23.13
C PRO A 521 -32.02 22.10 -22.57
N SER A 522 -31.77 23.17 -23.33
CA SER A 522 -30.95 24.31 -22.92
C SER A 522 -31.73 25.45 -22.22
N SER A 523 -33.03 25.24 -21.97
CA SER A 523 -33.89 26.21 -21.30
C SER A 523 -34.17 25.75 -19.87
N LEU A 524 -34.07 26.68 -18.92
CA LEU A 524 -34.37 26.44 -17.51
C LEU A 524 -35.65 27.17 -17.14
N LEU A 525 -36.58 26.44 -16.52
CA LEU A 525 -37.86 26.93 -16.05
C LEU A 525 -37.84 27.12 -14.53
N TYR A 526 -38.29 28.27 -14.08
CA TYR A 526 -38.34 28.68 -12.68
C TYR A 526 -39.75 29.14 -12.32
N ARG A 527 -40.19 28.88 -11.08
CA ARG A 527 -41.33 29.57 -10.49
C ARG A 527 -40.84 30.80 -9.73
N TYR A 528 -41.22 31.97 -10.23
CA TYR A 528 -40.71 33.26 -9.73
C TYR A 528 -41.51 33.76 -8.52
N GLY A 529 -42.83 33.53 -8.51
CA GLY A 529 -43.68 33.80 -7.35
C GLY A 529 -45.16 33.64 -7.67
N GLY A 530 -45.94 33.05 -6.78
CA GLY A 530 -47.40 32.90 -6.97
C GLY A 530 -47.75 32.20 -8.29
N GLU A 531 -48.27 33.00 -9.23
CA GLU A 531 -48.70 32.62 -10.59
C GLU A 531 -47.68 32.96 -11.70
N GLU A 532 -46.48 33.41 -11.33
CA GLU A 532 -45.42 33.84 -12.24
C GLU A 532 -44.34 32.78 -12.43
N PHE A 533 -43.94 32.59 -13.69
CA PHE A 533 -42.84 31.71 -14.09
C PHE A 533 -41.78 32.49 -14.86
N VAL A 534 -40.54 32.03 -14.81
CA VAL A 534 -39.45 32.56 -15.64
C VAL A 534 -38.83 31.42 -16.44
N CYS A 535 -38.67 31.61 -17.74
CA CYS A 535 -37.92 30.72 -18.61
C CYS A 535 -36.68 31.43 -19.12
N ILE A 536 -35.50 30.85 -18.89
CA ILE A 536 -34.21 31.43 -19.33
C ILE A 536 -33.54 30.47 -20.29
N THR A 537 -33.07 30.98 -21.43
CA THR A 537 -32.43 30.18 -22.47
C THR A 537 -31.23 30.90 -23.07
N LEU A 538 -30.20 30.13 -23.42
CA LEU A 538 -28.94 30.64 -23.95
C LEU A 538 -28.81 30.35 -25.44
N GLY A 539 -28.27 31.31 -26.19
CA GLY A 539 -27.87 31.11 -27.59
C GLY A 539 -28.97 31.29 -28.63
N LEU A 540 -30.15 31.82 -28.27
CA LEU A 540 -31.18 32.16 -29.25
C LEU A 540 -30.93 33.53 -29.87
N SER A 541 -31.01 33.61 -31.20
CA SER A 541 -31.12 34.90 -31.88
C SER A 541 -32.45 35.56 -31.53
N MET A 542 -32.57 36.87 -31.77
CA MET A 542 -33.81 37.61 -31.51
C MET A 542 -35.03 37.00 -32.22
N GLN A 543 -34.88 36.60 -33.49
CA GLN A 543 -35.95 35.93 -34.24
C GLN A 543 -36.33 34.58 -33.62
N ALA A 544 -35.33 33.75 -33.27
CA ALA A 544 -35.57 32.46 -32.64
C ALA A 544 -36.17 32.59 -31.22
N ALA A 545 -35.87 33.70 -30.53
CA ALA A 545 -36.44 34.02 -29.23
C ALA A 545 -37.95 34.35 -29.35
N LEU A 546 -38.35 35.09 -30.39
CA LEU A 546 -39.76 35.34 -30.68
C LEU A 546 -40.52 34.04 -30.94
N GLU A 547 -39.99 33.19 -31.83
CA GLU A 547 -40.57 31.89 -32.15
C GLU A 547 -40.69 30.99 -30.92
N TYR A 548 -39.65 30.96 -30.09
CA TYR A 548 -39.67 30.16 -28.87
C TYR A 548 -40.66 30.71 -27.82
N GLY A 549 -40.71 32.03 -27.62
CA GLY A 549 -41.69 32.65 -26.72
C GLY A 549 -43.14 32.39 -27.16
N GLU A 550 -43.43 32.48 -28.46
CA GLU A 550 -44.75 32.13 -28.99
C GLU A 550 -45.05 30.62 -28.87
N SER A 551 -44.03 29.77 -28.98
CA SER A 551 -44.19 28.33 -28.71
C SER A 551 -44.55 28.06 -27.24
N LEU A 552 -43.92 28.75 -26.29
CA LEU A 552 -44.27 28.67 -24.86
C LEU A 552 -45.72 29.13 -24.61
N ARG A 553 -46.14 30.25 -25.22
CA ARG A 553 -47.53 30.72 -25.11
C ARG A 553 -48.51 29.73 -25.72
N GLY A 554 -48.22 29.28 -26.94
CA GLY A 554 -49.05 28.36 -27.70
C GLY A 554 -49.23 27.01 -27.01
N CYS A 555 -48.20 26.47 -26.35
CA CYS A 555 -48.33 25.18 -25.66
C CYS A 555 -49.35 25.25 -24.51
N VAL A 556 -49.48 26.39 -23.84
CA VAL A 556 -50.48 26.60 -22.78
C VAL A 556 -51.85 26.87 -23.39
N ALA A 557 -51.95 27.80 -24.35
CA ALA A 557 -53.22 28.28 -24.88
C ALA A 557 -53.94 27.30 -25.84
N ASN A 558 -53.20 26.47 -26.58
CA ASN A 558 -53.77 25.68 -27.68
C ASN A 558 -54.48 24.40 -27.23
N ALA A 559 -54.26 23.95 -25.99
CA ALA A 559 -54.88 22.76 -25.45
C ALA A 559 -55.45 23.04 -24.06
N PRO A 560 -56.69 22.65 -23.76
CA PRO A 560 -57.23 22.84 -22.42
C PRO A 560 -56.52 21.97 -21.38
N PHE A 561 -56.67 22.31 -20.10
CA PHE A 561 -56.13 21.58 -18.96
C PHE A 561 -57.23 20.76 -18.30
N LYS A 562 -57.09 19.43 -18.28
CA LYS A 562 -57.93 18.56 -17.48
C LYS A 562 -57.41 18.56 -16.05
N ILE A 563 -58.13 19.21 -15.13
CA ILE A 563 -57.73 19.36 -13.72
C ILE A 563 -58.30 18.21 -12.87
N SER A 564 -59.54 17.82 -13.14
CA SER A 564 -60.19 16.65 -12.55
C SER A 564 -61.04 15.94 -13.62
N ASP A 565 -61.72 14.85 -13.26
CA ASP A 565 -62.54 14.11 -14.22
C ASP A 565 -63.68 14.95 -14.83
N ASP A 566 -64.22 15.90 -14.05
CA ASP A 566 -65.34 16.75 -14.47
C ASP A 566 -64.95 18.20 -14.78
N LEU A 567 -63.67 18.59 -14.59
CA LEU A 567 -63.22 19.98 -14.75
C LEU A 567 -62.12 20.13 -15.81
N VAL A 568 -62.46 20.81 -16.89
CA VAL A 568 -61.56 21.18 -17.98
C VAL A 568 -61.53 22.69 -18.13
N LEU A 569 -60.34 23.28 -18.08
CA LEU A 569 -60.15 24.74 -18.13
C LEU A 569 -59.29 25.13 -19.33
N SER A 570 -59.72 26.16 -20.07
CA SER A 570 -58.87 26.84 -21.05
C SER A 570 -58.13 27.97 -20.35
N ILE A 571 -56.81 27.92 -20.39
CA ILE A 571 -55.93 28.82 -19.64
C ILE A 571 -54.95 29.44 -20.62
N THR A 572 -54.67 30.73 -20.43
CA THR A 572 -53.70 31.48 -21.24
C THR A 572 -52.64 32.10 -20.35
N ILE A 573 -51.53 32.48 -20.96
CA ILE A 573 -50.43 33.17 -20.30
C ILE A 573 -50.03 34.39 -21.12
N SER A 574 -49.68 35.46 -20.42
CA SER A 574 -49.01 36.62 -20.99
C SER A 574 -47.51 36.50 -20.78
N ILE A 575 -46.69 36.88 -21.78
CA ILE A 575 -45.24 36.71 -21.72
C ILE A 575 -44.54 38.04 -22.04
N GLY A 576 -43.62 38.45 -21.16
CA GLY A 576 -42.65 39.50 -21.39
C GLY A 576 -41.24 38.94 -21.59
N GLY A 577 -40.61 39.22 -22.72
CA GLY A 577 -39.26 38.78 -23.06
C GLY A 577 -38.23 39.90 -22.95
N ALA A 578 -37.02 39.59 -22.53
CA ALA A 578 -35.86 40.48 -22.60
C ALA A 578 -34.63 39.71 -23.10
N ILE A 579 -33.76 40.38 -23.85
CA ILE A 579 -32.60 39.77 -24.51
C ILE A 579 -31.33 40.51 -24.14
N ALA A 580 -30.44 39.83 -23.43
CA ALA A 580 -29.08 40.29 -23.19
C ALA A 580 -28.17 39.85 -24.34
N SER A 581 -27.26 40.73 -24.76
CA SER A 581 -26.28 40.46 -25.82
C SER A 581 -24.96 41.17 -25.54
N ALA A 582 -23.93 40.87 -26.33
CA ALA A 582 -22.64 41.57 -26.22
C ALA A 582 -22.72 43.09 -26.42
N VAL A 583 -23.73 43.59 -27.16
CA VAL A 583 -23.94 45.02 -27.43
C VAL A 583 -24.84 45.66 -26.38
N ASN A 584 -25.63 44.86 -25.66
CA ASN A 584 -26.56 45.29 -24.62
C ASN A 584 -26.39 44.38 -23.39
N LEU A 585 -25.23 44.47 -22.74
CA LEU A 585 -24.97 43.78 -21.48
C LEU A 585 -25.66 44.55 -20.36
N VAL A 586 -26.70 43.94 -19.81
CA VAL A 586 -27.44 44.43 -18.66
C VAL A 586 -27.18 43.51 -17.47
N ASP A 587 -27.28 44.06 -16.26
CA ASP A 587 -27.22 43.24 -15.05
C ASP A 587 -28.52 42.43 -14.86
N SER A 588 -28.51 41.51 -13.88
CA SER A 588 -29.65 40.64 -13.62
C SER A 588 -30.94 41.41 -13.27
N LYS A 589 -30.83 42.55 -12.58
CA LYS A 589 -31.99 43.34 -12.15
C LYS A 589 -32.61 44.07 -13.32
N GLU A 590 -31.77 44.69 -14.15
CA GLU A 590 -32.19 45.42 -15.33
C GLU A 590 -32.81 44.48 -16.36
N LEU A 591 -32.25 43.28 -16.58
CA LEU A 591 -32.84 42.31 -17.50
C LEU A 591 -34.24 41.86 -17.06
N LEU A 592 -34.42 41.59 -15.76
CA LEU A 592 -35.72 41.25 -15.20
C LEU A 592 -36.69 42.43 -15.31
N HIS A 593 -36.23 43.65 -15.05
CA HIS A 593 -37.05 44.86 -15.18
C HIS A 593 -37.54 45.07 -16.61
N GLN A 594 -36.69 44.84 -17.61
CA GLN A 594 -37.06 44.90 -19.02
C GLN A 594 -38.13 43.86 -19.38
N ALA A 595 -37.99 42.63 -18.89
CA ALA A 595 -38.99 41.58 -19.11
C ALA A 595 -40.32 41.90 -18.43
N ASP A 596 -40.29 42.48 -17.22
CA ASP A 596 -41.48 42.93 -16.49
C ASP A 596 -42.23 44.05 -17.23
N GLN A 597 -41.51 45.05 -17.75
CA GLN A 597 -42.12 46.10 -18.57
C GLN A 597 -42.77 45.53 -19.84
N ALA A 598 -42.12 44.56 -20.50
CA ALA A 598 -42.69 43.89 -21.65
C ALA A 598 -43.94 43.07 -21.29
N LEU A 599 -43.93 42.38 -20.14
CA LEU A 599 -45.09 41.65 -19.63
C LEU A 599 -46.26 42.58 -19.31
N TYR A 600 -45.98 43.73 -18.70
CA TYR A 600 -47.00 44.74 -18.42
C TYR A 600 -47.67 45.24 -19.71
N LYS A 601 -46.88 45.51 -20.77
CA LYS A 601 -47.42 45.83 -22.11
C LYS A 601 -48.34 44.71 -22.63
N ALA A 602 -47.87 43.45 -22.58
CA ALA A 602 -48.66 42.30 -23.01
C ALA A 602 -50.01 42.18 -22.27
N LYS A 603 -50.02 42.40 -20.95
CA LYS A 603 -51.26 42.38 -20.15
C LYS A 603 -52.26 43.47 -20.56
N ASN A 604 -51.77 44.65 -20.95
CA ASN A 604 -52.61 45.79 -21.35
C ASN A 604 -53.15 45.68 -22.79
N GLU A 605 -52.46 44.96 -23.66
CA GLU A 605 -52.90 44.75 -25.06
C GLU A 605 -53.90 43.60 -25.22
N GLY A 606 -54.49 43.13 -24.12
CA GLY A 606 -55.53 42.10 -24.14
C GLY A 606 -55.09 40.71 -23.71
N ARG A 607 -53.88 40.56 -23.14
CA ARG A 607 -53.32 39.29 -22.64
C ARG A 607 -53.12 38.23 -23.73
N ASN A 608 -52.71 37.01 -23.34
CA ASN A 608 -52.46 35.90 -24.24
C ASN A 608 -51.57 36.31 -25.44
N CYS A 609 -50.49 37.04 -25.17
CA CYS A 609 -49.55 37.49 -26.19
C CYS A 609 -48.13 37.56 -25.64
N LEU A 610 -47.15 37.52 -26.54
CA LEU A 610 -45.75 37.79 -26.25
C LEU A 610 -45.43 39.25 -26.59
N ARG A 611 -44.67 39.91 -25.71
CA ARG A 611 -43.93 41.14 -26.04
C ARG A 611 -42.47 40.97 -25.66
N ILE A 612 -41.57 41.43 -26.52
CA ILE A 612 -40.14 41.50 -26.21
C ILE A 612 -39.76 42.95 -26.01
N PHE A 613 -39.01 43.21 -24.95
CA PHE A 613 -38.42 44.51 -24.70
C PHE A 613 -37.43 44.86 -25.82
N SER A 614 -37.77 45.87 -26.60
CA SER A 614 -36.88 46.48 -27.58
C SER A 614 -36.53 47.89 -27.10
N ALA A 615 -35.24 48.16 -26.88
CA ALA A 615 -34.73 49.50 -26.59
C ALA A 615 -34.89 50.51 -27.76
N TRP A 616 -35.63 50.14 -28.81
CA TRP A 616 -35.63 50.79 -30.13
C TRP A 616 -36.91 51.57 -30.47
N GLU A 617 -37.84 51.74 -29.52
CA GLU A 617 -39.00 52.62 -29.71
C GLU A 617 -38.64 54.13 -29.71
N ASN A 618 -37.39 54.52 -29.41
CA ASN A 618 -36.94 55.93 -29.39
C ASN A 618 -36.03 56.35 -30.57
N ILE A 619 -35.84 55.52 -31.61
CA ILE A 619 -34.94 55.86 -32.74
C ILE A 619 -35.71 56.14 -34.06
N PHE A 620 -37.02 55.92 -34.12
CA PHE A 620 -37.81 56.13 -35.35
C PHE A 620 -38.21 57.58 -35.66
N GLU A 621 -37.69 58.59 -34.95
CA GLU A 621 -38.01 60.01 -35.20
C GLU A 621 -36.89 60.84 -35.87
N LEU A 622 -35.76 60.25 -36.32
CA LEU A 622 -34.63 61.04 -36.85
C LEU A 622 -34.09 60.69 -38.25
N ASP A 623 -34.70 59.78 -39.02
CA ASP A 623 -34.27 59.51 -40.41
C ASP A 623 -35.35 59.81 -41.47
N HIS A 624 -36.02 60.96 -41.31
CA HIS A 624 -36.74 61.64 -42.39
C HIS A 624 -36.38 63.13 -42.44
N VAL A 625 -35.13 63.46 -42.80
CA VAL A 625 -34.75 64.69 -43.52
C VAL A 625 -33.57 64.39 -44.45
#